data_AF-A0A6I4HT20-F1
#
_entry.id   AF-A0A6I4HT20-F1
#
_cell.length_a   1.000
_cell.length_b   1.000
_cell.length_c   1.000
_cell.angle_alpha   90.00
_cell.angle_beta   90.00
_cell.angle_gamma   90.00
#
_symmetry.space_group_name_H-M   'P 1'
#
loop_
_entity.id
_entity.type
_entity.pdbx_description
1 polymer ?
#
loop_
_entity_poly.entity_id
_entity_poly.type
_entity_poly.pdbx_seq_one_letter_code
_entity_poly.pdbx_strand_id
1 'polypeptide(L)'
;GHDKIIDHLVSILLIECIRDHIQQMSDQQNWLGALTHPELSNALSAIHSQPEASWTVESLAEQCCMSRSKFANLFNNIIGEPPLTYLQHYRFRLASQYLRTSNLSVQQISNKVGYSSETAFSQAFKRVFDLSPKQYRQNYIGSRNQ
;
A
#
# COMPACT_ATOMS: atom_id res chain seq x y z
N GLY A 1 17.81 36.38 0.95
CA GLY A 1 16.61 36.78 0.17
C GLY A 1 16.45 35.85 -1.02
N HIS A 2 17.43 35.86 -1.92
CA HIS A 2 17.51 34.98 -3.09
C HIS A 2 17.42 33.48 -2.76
N ASP A 3 18.16 33.00 -1.75
CA ASP A 3 18.14 31.56 -1.41
C ASP A 3 16.77 31.07 -0.95
N LYS A 4 16.02 31.90 -0.20
CA LYS A 4 14.64 31.56 0.21
C LYS A 4 13.67 31.55 -0.97
N ILE A 5 13.88 32.42 -1.95
CA ILE A 5 13.08 32.45 -3.18
C ILE A 5 13.38 31.21 -4.01
N ILE A 6 14.66 30.84 -4.13
CA ILE A 6 15.09 29.62 -4.81
C ILE A 6 14.53 28.37 -4.11
N ASP A 7 14.60 28.28 -2.79
CA ASP A 7 14.03 27.17 -2.01
C ASP A 7 12.52 27.04 -2.22
N HIS A 8 11.79 28.16 -2.24
CA HIS A 8 10.36 28.15 -2.54
C HIS A 8 10.07 27.76 -3.99
N LEU A 9 10.85 28.25 -4.96
CA LEU A 9 10.69 27.85 -6.35
C LEU A 9 10.99 26.36 -6.55
N VAL A 10 12.03 25.82 -5.92
CA VAL A 10 12.34 24.39 -5.92
C VAL A 10 11.20 23.59 -5.30
N SER A 11 10.65 24.06 -4.16
CA SER A 11 9.52 23.39 -3.51
C SER A 11 8.26 23.40 -4.39
N ILE A 12 7.96 24.52 -5.04
CA ILE A 12 6.81 24.64 -5.95
C ILE A 12 7.02 23.74 -7.18
N LEU A 13 8.20 23.77 -7.80
CA LEU A 13 8.52 22.92 -8.94
C LEU A 13 8.47 21.44 -8.57
N LEU A 14 8.94 21.06 -7.38
CA LEU A 14 8.84 19.70 -6.88
C LEU A 14 7.37 19.26 -6.74
N ILE A 15 6.53 20.12 -6.16
CA ILE A 15 5.09 19.86 -6.02
C ILE A 15 4.43 19.70 -7.39
N GLU A 16 4.74 20.58 -8.36
CA GLU A 16 4.17 20.49 -9.71
C GLU A 16 4.67 19.27 -10.47
N CYS A 17 5.95 18.91 -10.37
CA CYS A 17 6.49 17.68 -10.98
C CYS A 17 5.87 16.43 -10.37
N ILE A 18 5.70 16.38 -9.04
CA ILE A 18 5.03 15.27 -8.38
C ILE A 18 3.56 15.20 -8.82
N ARG A 19 2.86 16.35 -8.88
CA ARG A 19 1.45 16.42 -9.31
C ARG A 19 1.28 15.93 -10.75
N ASP A 20 2.10 16.40 -11.68
CA ASP A 20 2.04 16.01 -13.10
C ASP A 20 2.38 14.52 -13.27
N HIS A 21 3.38 14.03 -12.55
CA HIS A 21 3.72 12.61 -12.56
C HIS A 21 2.58 11.72 -12.04
N ILE A 22 1.91 12.14 -10.96
CA ILE A 22 0.74 11.44 -10.42
C ILE A 22 -0.40 11.42 -11.44
N GLN A 23 -0.62 12.52 -12.16
CA GLN A 23 -1.66 12.62 -13.20
C GLN A 23 -1.37 11.73 -14.42
N GLN A 24 -0.10 11.40 -14.67
CA GLN A 24 0.31 10.53 -15.77
C GLN A 24 0.32 9.03 -15.39
N MET A 25 0.25 8.68 -14.11
CA MET A 25 0.03 7.30 -13.67
C MET A 25 -1.41 6.89 -14.00
N SER A 26 -1.61 5.71 -14.58
CA SER A 26 -2.95 5.22 -14.94
C SER A 26 -3.88 5.20 -13.73
N ASP A 27 -5.18 5.46 -13.92
CA ASP A 27 -6.19 5.59 -12.86
C ASP A 27 -6.17 4.47 -11.81
N GLN A 28 -5.73 3.25 -12.17
CA GLN A 28 -5.58 2.12 -11.25
C GLN A 28 -4.45 2.28 -10.20
N GLN A 29 -3.55 3.25 -10.34
CA GLN A 29 -2.41 3.48 -9.44
C GLN A 29 -2.46 4.82 -8.72
N ASN A 30 -3.56 5.57 -8.86
CA ASN A 30 -3.71 6.91 -8.29
C ASN A 30 -4.16 6.89 -6.80
N TRP A 31 -3.51 6.09 -5.96
CA TRP A 31 -3.72 6.12 -4.50
C TRP A 31 -3.35 7.49 -3.89
N LEU A 32 -2.54 8.29 -4.59
CA LEU A 32 -2.24 9.67 -4.21
C LEU A 32 -3.47 10.59 -4.39
N GLY A 33 -4.31 10.36 -5.40
CA GLY A 33 -5.64 10.98 -5.50
C GLY A 33 -6.51 10.66 -4.27
N ALA A 34 -6.39 9.46 -3.72
CA ALA A 34 -7.09 9.09 -2.49
C ALA A 34 -6.61 9.85 -1.23
N LEU A 35 -5.33 10.22 -1.18
CA LEU A 35 -4.81 11.12 -0.14
C LEU A 35 -5.35 12.55 -0.28
N THR A 36 -5.81 12.95 -1.47
CA THR A 36 -6.48 14.24 -1.67
C THR A 36 -7.97 14.22 -1.31
N HIS A 37 -8.56 13.05 -1.04
CA HIS A 37 -9.93 12.92 -0.55
C HIS A 37 -9.96 13.02 0.98
N PRO A 38 -10.42 14.16 1.54
CA PRO A 38 -10.40 14.38 2.99
C PRO A 38 -11.22 13.33 3.74
N GLU A 39 -12.21 12.75 3.07
CA GLU A 39 -13.12 11.74 3.62
C GLU A 39 -12.48 10.36 3.82
N LEU A 40 -11.43 9.99 3.07
CA LEU A 40 -10.79 8.66 3.16
C LEU A 40 -9.37 8.71 3.75
N SER A 41 -8.81 9.91 3.94
CA SER A 41 -7.42 10.12 4.36
C SER A 41 -7.07 9.37 5.65
N ASN A 42 -7.95 9.36 6.65
CA ASN A 42 -7.72 8.68 7.93
C ASN A 42 -7.66 7.16 7.78
N ALA A 43 -8.57 6.54 7.01
CA ALA A 43 -8.54 5.10 6.77
C ALA A 43 -7.29 4.67 5.99
N LEU A 44 -6.89 5.45 4.99
CA LEU A 44 -5.67 5.19 4.22
C LEU A 44 -4.42 5.35 5.09
N SER A 45 -4.36 6.43 5.86
CA SER A 45 -3.28 6.67 6.82
C SER A 45 -3.15 5.51 7.83
N ALA A 46 -4.28 5.02 8.36
CA ALA A 46 -4.32 3.89 9.26
C ALA A 46 -3.80 2.60 8.61
N ILE A 47 -4.26 2.28 7.39
CA ILE A 47 -3.79 1.12 6.60
C ILE A 47 -2.27 1.20 6.36
N HIS A 48 -1.76 2.36 5.97
CA HIS A 48 -0.36 2.52 5.64
C HIS A 48 0.56 2.52 6.86
N SER A 49 0.09 3.06 7.98
CA SER A 49 0.85 3.17 9.22
C SER A 49 0.89 1.85 10.00
N GLN A 50 -0.20 1.08 9.98
CA GLN A 50 -0.34 -0.18 10.72
C GLN A 50 -0.90 -1.28 9.80
N PRO A 51 -0.15 -1.69 8.76
CA PRO A 51 -0.59 -2.72 7.83
C PRO A 51 -0.86 -4.06 8.52
N GLU A 52 -0.19 -4.36 9.62
CA GLU A 52 -0.31 -5.61 10.37
C GLU A 52 -1.60 -5.73 11.19
N ALA A 53 -2.26 -4.62 11.50
CA ALA A 53 -3.44 -4.61 12.35
C ALA A 53 -4.63 -5.35 11.71
N SER A 54 -5.51 -5.92 12.54
CA SER A 54 -6.69 -6.68 12.10
C SER A 54 -7.83 -5.77 11.64
N TRP A 55 -7.57 -4.96 10.62
CA TRP A 55 -8.55 -4.04 10.06
C TRP A 55 -9.76 -4.78 9.50
N THR A 56 -10.94 -4.28 9.87
CA THR A 56 -12.22 -4.61 9.28
C THR A 56 -12.77 -3.40 8.55
N VAL A 57 -13.77 -3.60 7.68
CA VAL A 57 -14.47 -2.48 7.03
C VAL A 57 -15.08 -1.53 8.07
N GLU A 58 -15.60 -2.07 9.19
CA GLU A 58 -16.16 -1.28 10.30
C GLU A 58 -15.09 -0.40 10.94
N SER A 59 -13.99 -0.99 11.40
CA SER A 59 -12.92 -0.25 12.09
C SER A 59 -12.26 0.82 11.20
N LEU A 60 -12.25 0.63 9.89
CA LEU A 60 -11.77 1.63 8.92
C LEU A 60 -12.81 2.74 8.70
N ALA A 61 -14.09 2.40 8.64
CA ALA A 61 -15.18 3.37 8.54
C ALA A 61 -15.23 4.28 9.78
N GLU A 62 -14.96 3.72 10.96
CA GLU A 62 -14.83 4.48 12.21
C GLU A 62 -13.72 5.55 12.15
N GLN A 63 -12.57 5.26 11.51
CA GLN A 63 -11.50 6.27 11.30
C GLN A 63 -11.98 7.48 10.50
N CYS A 64 -13.00 7.29 9.67
CA CYS A 64 -13.58 8.31 8.80
C CYS A 64 -14.91 8.88 9.31
N CYS A 65 -15.36 8.49 10.52
CA CYS A 65 -16.67 8.87 11.07
C CYS A 65 -17.85 8.52 10.14
N MET A 66 -17.78 7.37 9.47
CA MET A 66 -18.79 6.90 8.52
C MET A 66 -19.44 5.60 8.98
N SER A 67 -20.66 5.35 8.51
CA SER A 67 -21.21 3.99 8.56
C SER A 67 -20.43 3.07 7.63
N ARG A 68 -20.37 1.78 7.98
CA ARG A 68 -19.71 0.74 7.19
C ARG A 68 -20.08 0.75 5.70
N SER A 69 -21.38 0.81 5.39
CA SER A 69 -21.87 0.76 4.01
C SER A 69 -21.51 2.03 3.23
N LYS A 70 -21.61 3.21 3.85
CA LYS A 70 -21.22 4.48 3.21
C LYS A 70 -19.72 4.45 2.88
N PHE A 71 -18.90 4.05 3.85
CA PHE A 71 -17.45 3.94 3.67
C PHE A 71 -17.09 2.95 2.57
N ALA A 72 -17.63 1.72 2.59
CA ALA A 72 -17.30 0.71 1.59
C ALA A 72 -17.64 1.16 0.16
N ASN A 73 -18.80 1.79 -0.02
CA ASN A 73 -19.23 2.31 -1.32
C ASN A 73 -18.33 3.48 -1.78
N LEU A 74 -18.06 4.44 -0.90
CA LEU A 74 -17.20 5.58 -1.23
C LEU A 74 -15.78 5.11 -1.56
N PHE A 75 -15.22 4.22 -0.74
CA PHE A 75 -13.88 3.68 -0.96
C PHE A 75 -13.81 2.96 -2.31
N ASN A 76 -14.77 2.09 -2.64
CA ASN A 76 -14.76 1.41 -3.93
C ASN A 76 -14.92 2.38 -5.11
N ASN A 77 -15.75 3.42 -4.96
CA ASN A 77 -15.97 4.42 -6.01
C ASN A 77 -14.72 5.28 -6.28
N ILE A 78 -13.97 5.63 -5.23
CA ILE A 78 -12.81 6.51 -5.31
C ILE A 78 -11.51 5.74 -5.60
N ILE A 79 -11.32 4.57 -4.98
CA ILE A 79 -10.10 3.76 -5.09
C ILE A 79 -10.20 2.74 -6.24
N GLY A 80 -11.41 2.36 -6.64
CA GLY A 80 -11.65 1.33 -7.65
C GLY A 80 -11.63 -0.10 -7.11
N GLU A 81 -11.40 -0.31 -5.81
CA GLU A 81 -11.44 -1.62 -5.18
C GLU A 81 -11.93 -1.58 -3.72
N PRO A 82 -12.42 -2.70 -3.16
CA PRO A 82 -12.87 -2.75 -1.76
C PRO A 82 -11.74 -2.51 -0.73
N PRO A 83 -12.04 -1.94 0.45
CA PRO A 83 -11.03 -1.58 1.46
C PRO A 83 -10.10 -2.72 1.89
N LEU A 84 -10.65 -3.93 2.12
CA LEU A 84 -9.85 -5.07 2.56
C LEU A 84 -9.04 -5.71 1.43
N THR A 85 -9.49 -5.55 0.18
CA THR A 85 -8.72 -5.93 -1.01
C THR A 85 -7.52 -5.01 -1.15
N TYR A 86 -7.73 -3.70 -1.01
CA TYR A 86 -6.65 -2.70 -0.99
C TYR A 86 -5.60 -3.00 0.08
N LEU A 87 -6.04 -3.25 1.33
CA LEU A 87 -5.14 -3.63 2.41
C LEU A 87 -4.34 -4.89 2.08
N GLN A 88 -4.98 -5.91 1.49
CA GLN A 88 -4.29 -7.13 1.08
C GLN A 88 -3.21 -6.85 0.03
N HIS A 89 -3.51 -6.08 -1.01
CA HIS A 89 -2.54 -5.69 -2.03
C HIS A 89 -1.38 -4.91 -1.43
N TYR A 90 -1.66 -3.98 -0.51
CA TYR A 90 -0.62 -3.22 0.19
C TYR A 90 0.29 -4.13 1.05
N ARG A 91 -0.30 -5.04 1.84
CA ARG A 91 0.45 -6.05 2.62
C ARG A 91 1.36 -6.90 1.74
N PHE A 92 0.90 -7.27 0.55
CA PHE A 92 1.68 -8.05 -0.40
C PHE A 92 2.80 -7.29 -1.08
N ARG A 93 2.60 -5.99 -1.38
CA ARG A 93 3.69 -5.11 -1.80
C ARG A 93 4.79 -5.05 -0.73
N LEU A 94 4.42 -4.82 0.53
CA LEU A 94 5.37 -4.83 1.66
C LEU A 94 6.07 -6.18 1.83
N ALA A 95 5.32 -7.28 1.78
CA ALA A 95 5.88 -8.62 1.88
C ALA A 95 6.89 -8.89 0.76
N SER A 96 6.56 -8.50 -0.48
CA SER A 96 7.46 -8.63 -1.63
C SER A 96 8.76 -7.83 -1.41
N GLN A 97 8.68 -6.64 -0.82
CA GLN A 97 9.84 -5.84 -0.47
C GLN A 97 10.70 -6.55 0.57
N TYR A 98 10.11 -7.02 1.68
CA TYR A 98 10.86 -7.77 2.70
C TYR A 98 11.49 -9.05 2.14
N LEU A 99 10.82 -9.76 1.24
CA LEU A 99 11.36 -10.94 0.59
C LEU A 99 12.63 -10.63 -0.23
N ARG A 100 12.71 -9.43 -0.83
CA ARG A 100 13.84 -8.97 -1.66
C ARG A 100 14.97 -8.33 -0.86
N THR A 101 14.65 -7.62 0.22
CA THR A 101 15.61 -6.73 0.91
C THR A 101 16.07 -7.25 2.26
N SER A 102 15.45 -8.31 2.80
CA SER A 102 15.75 -8.82 4.14
C SER A 102 15.96 -10.33 4.17
N ASN A 103 16.66 -10.79 5.21
CA ASN A 103 16.87 -12.22 5.51
C ASN A 103 15.79 -12.81 6.42
N LEU A 104 14.66 -12.12 6.64
CA LEU A 104 13.58 -12.61 7.49
C LEU A 104 13.00 -13.93 6.96
N SER A 105 12.55 -14.81 7.84
CA SER A 105 11.84 -16.03 7.45
C SER A 105 10.46 -15.68 6.86
N VAL A 106 9.86 -16.62 6.12
CA VAL A 106 8.51 -16.41 5.55
C VAL A 106 7.49 -16.21 6.69
N GLN A 107 7.57 -16.99 7.77
CA GLN A 107 6.77 -16.79 9.00
C GLN A 107 6.95 -15.40 9.60
N GLN A 108 8.19 -14.88 9.69
CA GLN A 108 8.43 -13.55 10.24
C GLN A 108 7.80 -12.47 9.35
N ILE A 109 7.92 -12.61 8.03
CA ILE A 109 7.31 -11.69 7.08
C ILE A 109 5.78 -11.77 7.15
N SER A 110 5.19 -12.96 7.20
CA SER A 110 3.73 -13.11 7.31
C SER A 110 3.19 -12.40 8.54
N ASN A 111 3.83 -12.60 9.70
CA ASN A 111 3.45 -11.92 10.94
C ASN A 111 3.59 -10.40 10.81
N LYS A 112 4.70 -9.94 10.21
CA LYS A 112 4.98 -8.50 10.04
C LYS A 112 4.01 -7.79 9.09
N VAL A 113 3.34 -8.51 8.20
CA VAL A 113 2.31 -7.95 7.31
C VAL A 113 0.88 -8.33 7.74
N GLY A 114 0.69 -8.83 8.96
CA GLY A 114 -0.65 -9.03 9.54
C GLY A 114 -1.33 -10.35 9.19
N TYR A 115 -0.55 -11.39 8.86
CA TYR A 115 -1.05 -12.77 8.72
C TYR A 115 -0.62 -13.61 9.92
N SER A 116 -1.59 -14.24 10.59
CA SER A 116 -1.35 -15.15 11.72
C SER A 116 -0.81 -16.52 11.31
N SER A 117 -0.91 -16.89 10.04
CA SER A 117 -0.49 -18.19 9.50
C SER A 117 0.38 -18.03 8.26
N GLU A 118 1.59 -18.61 8.30
CA GLU A 118 2.48 -18.67 7.13
C GLU A 118 1.81 -19.40 5.96
N THR A 119 1.03 -20.46 6.24
CA THR A 119 0.32 -21.23 5.21
C THR A 119 -0.73 -20.36 4.51
N ALA A 120 -1.56 -19.65 5.27
CA ALA A 120 -2.58 -18.75 4.71
C ALA A 120 -1.94 -17.62 3.89
N PHE A 121 -0.88 -17.01 4.43
CA PHE A 121 -0.08 -16.02 3.73
C PHE A 121 0.48 -16.57 2.42
N SER A 122 1.14 -17.72 2.45
CA SER A 122 1.81 -18.31 1.28
C SER A 122 0.83 -18.68 0.17
N GLN A 123 -0.34 -19.21 0.53
CA GLN A 123 -1.39 -19.50 -0.45
C GLN A 123 -1.94 -18.22 -1.08
N ALA A 124 -2.21 -17.20 -0.27
CA ALA A 124 -2.76 -15.94 -0.76
C ALA A 124 -1.72 -15.16 -1.60
N PHE A 125 -0.46 -15.14 -1.18
CA PHE A 125 0.65 -14.56 -1.94
C PHE A 125 0.83 -15.25 -3.30
N LYS A 126 0.79 -16.59 -3.33
CA LYS A 126 0.89 -17.36 -4.57
C LYS A 126 -0.25 -17.06 -5.55
N ARG A 127 -1.47 -16.78 -5.07
CA ARG A 127 -2.59 -16.38 -5.95
C ARG A 127 -2.38 -15.03 -6.62
N VAL A 128 -1.59 -14.13 -6.01
CA VAL A 128 -1.36 -12.77 -6.53
C VAL A 128 -0.09 -12.68 -7.39
N PHE A 129 0.95 -13.44 -7.06
CA PHE A 129 2.25 -13.36 -7.75
C PHE A 129 2.59 -14.59 -8.60
N ASP A 130 1.71 -15.59 -8.65
CA ASP A 130 1.94 -16.91 -9.28
C ASP A 130 3.18 -17.67 -8.77
N LEU A 131 3.82 -17.17 -7.72
CA LEU A 131 5.03 -17.70 -7.11
C LEU A 131 4.82 -17.84 -5.60
N SER A 132 5.34 -18.91 -5.01
CA SER A 132 5.43 -18.97 -3.54
C SER A 132 6.41 -17.89 -3.03
N PRO A 133 6.27 -17.43 -1.76
CA PRO A 133 7.21 -16.47 -1.18
C PRO A 133 8.69 -16.88 -1.29
N LYS A 134 8.97 -18.18 -1.14
CA LYS A 134 10.33 -18.74 -1.27
C LYS A 134 10.85 -18.65 -2.71
N GLN A 135 10.03 -19.05 -3.69
CA GLN A 135 10.37 -18.94 -5.12
C GLN A 135 10.58 -17.48 -5.52
N TYR A 136 9.70 -16.58 -5.05
CA TYR A 136 9.80 -15.14 -5.31
C TYR A 136 11.14 -14.58 -4.82
N ARG A 137 11.58 -14.95 -3.62
CA ARG A 137 12.91 -14.58 -3.09
C ARG A 137 14.05 -15.16 -3.93
N GLN A 138 13.99 -16.44 -4.26
CA GLN A 138 15.05 -17.10 -5.02
C GLN A 138 15.25 -16.47 -6.40
N ASN A 139 14.16 -16.18 -7.12
CA ASN A 139 14.22 -15.53 -8.43
C ASN A 139 14.92 -14.17 -8.35
N TYR A 140 14.62 -13.37 -7.32
CA TYR A 140 15.25 -12.06 -7.15
C TYR A 140 16.75 -12.14 -6.79
N ILE A 141 17.14 -13.09 -5.95
CA ILE A 141 18.56 -13.31 -5.63
C ILE A 141 19.32 -13.79 -6.88
N GLY A 142 18.72 -14.69 -7.68
CA GLY A 142 19.30 -15.17 -8.93
C GLY A 142 19.55 -14.05 -9.94
N SER A 143 18.65 -13.07 -10.04
CA SER A 143 18.79 -11.90 -10.92
C SER A 143 19.79 -10.85 -10.44
N ARG A 144 20.18 -10.84 -9.16
CA ARG A 144 21.14 -9.88 -8.59
C ARG A 144 22.59 -10.36 -8.66
N ASN A 145 22.78 -11.66 -8.88
CA ASN A 145 24.10 -12.31 -9.01
C ASN A 145 24.50 -12.54 -10.49
N GLN A 146 23.74 -11.99 -11.44
CA GLN A 146 24.07 -11.89 -12.87
C GLN A 146 24.39 -10.43 -13.19
#